data_AF-A0A3D0YYM2-F1
#
_entry.id   AF-A0A3D0YYM2-F1
#
_cell.length_a   1.000
_cell.length_b   1.000
_cell.length_c   1.000
_cell.angle_alpha   90.00
_cell.angle_beta   90.00
_cell.angle_gamma   90.00
#
_symmetry.space_group_name_H-M   'P 1'
#
loop_
_entity.id
_entity.type
_entity.pdbx_description
1 polymer ?
#
loop_
_entity_poly.entity_id
_entity_poly.type
_entity_poly.pdbx_seq_one_letter_code
_entity_poly.pdbx_strand_id
1 'polypeptide(L)' 'MIPLKTPAELELMREAGRLVAGCLAELCSRVSPGVRTIDLDRAAERFIRRSGGKPAFKGYRGYPASICVSVNSQVV' A
#
# COMPACT_ATOMS: atom_id res chain seq x y z
N MET A 1 -26.56 4.51 4.22
CA MET A 1 -26.80 4.11 2.81
C MET A 1 -25.48 3.63 2.23
N ILE A 2 -25.44 2.44 1.61
CA ILE A 2 -24.22 1.90 0.99
C ILE A 2 -24.26 2.25 -0.50
N PRO A 3 -23.27 2.97 -1.05
CA PRO A 3 -23.27 3.31 -2.47
C PRO A 3 -22.97 2.06 -3.31
N LEU A 4 -23.85 1.77 -4.28
CA LEU A 4 -23.61 0.72 -5.27
C LEU A 4 -22.67 1.25 -6.35
N LYS A 5 -21.63 0.48 -6.65
CA LYS A 5 -20.62 0.83 -7.65
C LYS A 5 -21.12 0.56 -9.06
N THR A 6 -20.85 1.50 -9.95
CA THR A 6 -21.07 1.31 -11.39
C THR A 6 -20.05 0.31 -11.95
N PRO A 7 -20.33 -0.33 -13.11
CA PRO A 7 -19.36 -1.20 -13.78
C PRO A 7 -17.99 -0.53 -14.00
N ALA A 8 -17.98 0.76 -14.38
CA ALA A 8 -16.74 1.52 -14.58
C ALA A 8 -15.94 1.70 -13.28
N GLU A 9 -16.61 2.04 -12.17
CA GLU A 9 -15.94 2.11 -10.86
C GLU A 9 -15.37 0.75 -10.44
N LEU A 10 -16.08 -0.34 -10.71
CA LEU A 10 -15.60 -1.70 -10.41
C LEU A 10 -14.33 -2.03 -11.19
N GLU A 11 -14.22 -1.64 -12.46
CA GLU A 11 -12.99 -1.83 -13.24
C GLU A 11 -11.81 -1.04 -12.66
N LEU A 12 -12.02 0.22 -12.28
CA LEU A 12 -11.00 1.04 -11.62
C LEU A 12 -10.55 0.41 -10.29
N MET A 13 -11.49 -0.12 -9.50
CA MET A 13 -11.19 -0.82 -8.26
C MET A 13 -10.39 -2.12 -8.50
N ARG A 14 -10.69 -2.85 -9.57
CA ARG A 14 -9.93 -4.06 -9.96
C ARG A 14 -8.49 -3.74 -10.31
N GLU A 15 -8.25 -2.66 -11.04
CA GLU A 15 -6.90 -2.21 -11.38
C GLU A 15 -6.13 -1.76 -10.13
N ALA A 16 -6.74 -0.94 -9.28
CA ALA A 16 -6.15 -0.52 -8.01
C ALA A 16 -5.84 -1.73 -7.10
N GLY A 17 -6.74 -2.71 -7.04
CA GLY A 17 -6.55 -3.95 -6.28
C GLY A 17 -5.37 -4.79 -6.78
N ARG A 18 -5.19 -4.90 -8.10
CA ARG A 18 -4.03 -5.58 -8.71
C ARG A 18 -2.72 -4.91 -8.32
N LEU A 19 -2.67 -3.58 -8.33
CA LEU A 19 -1.51 -2.81 -7.88
C LEU A 19 -1.22 -3.07 -6.40
N VAL A 20 -2.22 -2.99 -5.52
CA VAL A 20 -2.07 -3.26 -4.08
C VAL A 20 -1.54 -4.67 -3.84
N ALA A 21 -2.10 -5.68 -4.51
CA ALA A 21 -1.65 -7.06 -4.39
C ALA A 21 -0.19 -7.24 -4.84
N GLY A 22 0.21 -6.60 -5.95
CA GLY A 22 1.59 -6.61 -6.41
C GLY A 22 2.57 -5.95 -5.44
N CYS A 23 2.15 -4.83 -4.82
CA CYS A 23 2.95 -4.14 -3.80
C CYS A 23 3.17 -5.05 -2.58
N LEU A 24 2.09 -5.68 -2.09
CA LEU A 24 2.16 -6.61 -0.96
C LEU A 24 3.09 -7.79 -1.26
N ALA A 25 2.98 -8.39 -2.45
CA ALA A 25 3.85 -9.49 -2.87
C ALA A 25 5.33 -9.08 -2.91
N GLU A 26 5.66 -7.89 -3.45
CA GLU A 26 7.03 -7.36 -3.41
C GLU A 26 7.52 -7.22 -1.97
N LEU A 27 6.70 -6.64 -1.08
CA LEU A 27 7.09 -6.45 0.33
C LEU A 27 7.30 -7.78 1.05
N CYS A 28 6.42 -8.77 0.86
CA CYS A 28 6.56 -10.10 1.45
C CYS A 28 7.91 -10.74 1.10
N SER A 29 8.40 -10.58 -0.15
CA SER A 29 9.70 -11.09 -0.57
C SER A 29 10.91 -10.42 0.10
N ARG A 30 10.69 -9.24 0.71
CA ARG A 30 11.72 -8.41 1.34
C ARG A 30 11.75 -8.52 2.86
N VAL A 31 10.76 -9.13 3.49
CA VAL A 31 10.71 -9.25 4.95
C VAL A 31 11.70 -10.34 5.40
N SER A 32 12.70 -9.94 6.16
CA SER A 32 13.66 -10.85 6.80
C SER A 32 14.25 -10.22 8.07
N PRO A 33 14.86 -11.03 8.97
CA PRO A 33 15.55 -10.49 10.14
C PRO A 33 16.59 -9.41 9.75
N GLY A 34 16.59 -8.30 10.49
CA GLY A 34 17.48 -7.16 10.23
C GLY A 34 16.95 -6.12 9.25
N VAL A 35 15.81 -6.38 8.58
CA VAL A 35 15.17 -5.38 7.71
C VAL A 35 14.47 -4.31 8.54
N ARG A 36 14.74 -3.04 8.23
CA ARG A 36 14.07 -1.92 8.88
C ARG A 36 12.74 -1.63 8.19
N THR A 37 11.73 -1.25 8.97
CA THR A 37 10.40 -0.89 8.46
C THR A 37 10.44 0.27 7.46
N ILE A 38 11.38 1.21 7.62
CA ILE A 38 11.58 2.31 6.66
C ILE A 38 12.07 1.83 5.28
N ASP A 39 12.80 0.71 5.22
CA ASP A 39 13.26 0.17 3.94
C ASP A 39 12.09 -0.52 3.20
N LEU A 40 11.16 -1.13 3.94
CA LEU A 40 9.88 -1.63 3.41
C LEU A 40 9.01 -0.48 2.90
N ASP A 41 8.88 0.62 3.66
CA ASP A 41 8.12 1.80 3.24
C ASP A 41 8.67 2.41 1.94
N ARG A 42 10.00 2.56 1.84
CA ARG A 42 10.66 3.03 0.63
C ARG A 42 10.46 2.09 -0.56
N ALA A 43 10.44 0.78 -0.33
CA ALA A 43 10.15 -0.20 -1.37
C ALA A 43 8.70 -0.07 -1.85
N ALA A 44 7.75 0.04 -0.93
CA ALA A 44 6.33 0.24 -1.23
C ALA A 44 6.12 1.53 -2.03
N GLU A 45 6.69 2.66 -1.60
CA GLU A 45 6.55 3.93 -2.30
C GLU A 45 7.09 3.84 -3.74
N ARG A 46 8.27 3.23 -3.93
CA ARG A 46 8.85 3.03 -5.26
C ARG A 46 7.96 2.16 -6.14
N PHE A 47 7.44 1.04 -5.61
CA PHE A 47 6.55 0.17 -6.38
C PHE A 47 5.27 0.91 -6.76
N ILE A 48 4.60 1.55 -5.79
CA ILE A 48 3.34 2.26 -6.02
C ILE A 48 3.51 3.32 -7.11
N ARG A 49 4.55 4.16 -7.02
CA ARG A 49 4.81 5.22 -8.00
C ARG A 49 5.17 4.66 -9.38
N ARG A 50 6.01 3.63 -9.44
CA ARG A 50 6.40 2.99 -10.71
C ARG A 50 5.20 2.33 -11.40
N SER A 51 4.25 1.83 -10.63
CA SER A 51 3.00 1.22 -11.12
C SER A 51 1.91 2.25 -11.43
N GLY A 52 2.23 3.55 -11.46
CA GLY A 52 1.27 4.63 -11.77
C GLY A 52 0.33 5.02 -10.62
N GLY A 53 0.50 4.43 -9.44
CA GLY A 53 -0.29 4.73 -8.25
C GLY A 53 0.25 5.91 -7.43
N LYS A 54 -0.57 6.37 -6.50
CA LYS A 54 -0.20 7.36 -5.47
C LYS A 54 -0.31 6.71 -4.09
N PRO A 55 0.70 6.85 -3.19
CA PRO A 55 0.60 6.34 -1.83
C PRO A 55 -0.57 7.00 -1.10
N ALA A 56 -1.56 6.20 -0.69
CA ALA A 56 -2.79 6.70 -0.09
C ALA A 56 -2.55 7.32 1.30
N PHE A 57 -1.65 6.73 2.08
CA PHE A 57 -1.37 7.18 3.44
C PHE A 57 -0.43 8.40 3.50
N LYS A 58 0.45 8.58 2.51
CA LYS A 58 1.46 9.64 2.57
C LYS A 58 0.82 11.02 2.46
N GLY A 59 0.89 11.78 3.54
CA GLY A 59 0.24 13.08 3.71
C GLY A 59 -1.21 13.00 4.20
N TYR A 60 -1.80 11.80 4.33
CA TYR A 60 -3.16 11.66 4.84
C TYR A 60 -3.22 12.09 6.30
N ARG A 61 -3.89 13.22 6.57
CA ARG A 61 -3.96 13.83 7.92
C ARG A 61 -2.58 14.01 8.57
N GLY A 62 -1.57 14.35 7.76
CA GLY A 62 -0.18 14.52 8.23
C GLY A 62 0.62 13.23 8.42
N TYR A 63 0.06 12.06 8.06
CA TYR A 63 0.79 10.80 8.16
C TYR A 63 2.02 10.80 7.23
N PRO A 64 3.22 10.41 7.72
CA PRO A 64 4.47 10.70 7.02
C PRO A 64 4.89 9.64 5.98
N ALA A 65 4.33 8.43 6.05
CA ALA A 65 4.79 7.26 5.32
C ALA A 65 3.78 6.77 4.26
N SER A 66 4.23 5.88 3.37
CA SER A 66 3.42 5.29 2.31
C SER A 66 2.64 4.06 2.75
N ILE A 67 3.14 3.33 3.76
CA ILE A 67 2.49 2.16 4.38
C ILE A 67 2.59 2.21 5.91
N CYS A 68 1.68 1.51 6.57
CA CYS A 68 1.82 1.18 8.00
C CYS A 68 2.54 -0.16 8.14
N VAL A 69 3.54 -0.24 9.02
CA VAL A 69 4.21 -1.50 9.39
C VAL A 69 4.08 -1.70 10.89
N SER A 70 3.16 -2.57 11.29
CA SER A 70 2.81 -2.81 12.69
C SER A 70 3.44 -4.11 13.19
N VAL A 71 4.46 -3.96 14.04
CA VAL A 71 5.24 -5.09 14.57
C VAL A 71 4.70 -5.51 15.93
N ASN A 72 4.55 -6.81 16.15
CA ASN A 72 4.14 -7.40 17.44
C ASN A 72 2.79 -6.86 17.95
N SER A 73 2.78 -6.07 19.04
CA SER A 73 1.58 -5.57 19.73
C SER A 73 0.99 -4.29 19.12
N GLN A 74 1.54 -3.79 18.01
CA GLN A 74 1.02 -2.61 17.33
C GLN A 74 -0.30 -2.91 16.60
N VAL A 75 -1.27 -2.01 16.73
CA VAL A 75 -2.61 -2.10 16.09
C VAL A 75 -2.78 -0.94 15.12
N VAL A 76 -3.47 -1.18 13.99
CA VAL A 76 -3.80 -0.18 12.95
C VAL A 76 -5.31 -0.01 12.87
#